data_AF-A0A1Q3MN60-F1
#
_entry.id   AF-A0A1Q3MN60-F1
#
_cell.length_a   1.000
_cell.length_b   1.000
_cell.length_c   1.000
_cell.angle_alpha   90.00
_cell.angle_beta   90.00
_cell.angle_gamma   90.00
#
_symmetry.space_group_name_H-M   'P 1'
#
loop_
_entity.id
_entity.type
_entity.pdbx_description
1 polymer ?
#
loop_
_entity_poly.entity_id
_entity_poly.type
_entity_poly.pdbx_seq_one_letter_code
_entity_poly.pdbx_strand_id
1 'polypeptide(L)'
;METNAANAHTSDTYWRLREPSSISDSVLTSPTLNYTATTTGPVTLSFWHKFGFEFSDDSVGFDGGIVELQINGGAWSNIGAGAFTTNGYTHTISSSFSSPIGGQSAFSGNSPGFTTSDSTTNWINSIAMLNGFVAGDSFAIRFRGASDSSVSKNGWLIDEISLTADAAPVPEPMSMLALGIGALGVFAKKRRR
;
A
#
# COMPACT_ATOMS: atom_id res chain seq x y z
N MET A 1 16.93 -2.46 11.52
CA MET A 1 17.64 -2.68 10.24
C MET A 1 18.72 -3.70 10.54
N GLU A 2 18.72 -4.83 9.82
CA GLU A 2 19.69 -5.92 10.00
C GLU A 2 20.62 -5.94 8.79
N THR A 3 21.89 -6.30 9.01
CA THR A 3 22.90 -6.47 7.96
C THR A 3 23.17 -7.96 7.75
N ASN A 4 22.72 -8.52 6.63
CA ASN A 4 23.07 -9.87 6.20
C ASN A 4 22.79 -10.02 4.70
N ALA A 5 23.85 -9.96 3.89
CA ALA A 5 23.80 -10.10 2.43
C ALA A 5 23.10 -11.38 1.96
N ALA A 6 23.19 -12.47 2.72
CA ALA A 6 22.54 -13.72 2.37
C ALA A 6 21.01 -13.65 2.49
N ASN A 7 20.49 -12.68 3.25
CA ASN A 7 19.07 -12.58 3.53
C ASN A 7 18.37 -11.41 2.87
N ALA A 8 19.10 -10.39 2.41
CA ALA A 8 18.60 -9.24 1.65
C ALA A 8 18.25 -9.60 0.19
N HIS A 9 17.47 -8.75 -0.48
CA HIS A 9 17.04 -9.03 -1.87
C HIS A 9 18.14 -8.67 -2.88
N THR A 10 18.72 -7.48 -2.76
CA THR A 10 19.74 -6.94 -3.68
C THR A 10 20.88 -6.19 -2.97
N SER A 11 20.74 -5.90 -1.68
CA SER A 11 21.70 -5.14 -0.86
C SER A 11 22.29 -5.98 0.29
N ASP A 12 23.04 -5.38 1.21
CA ASP A 12 23.48 -6.06 2.45
C ASP A 12 22.48 -5.88 3.61
N THR A 13 21.37 -5.17 3.39
CA THR A 13 20.48 -4.71 4.46
C THR A 13 19.01 -4.95 4.17
N TYR A 14 18.27 -5.26 5.22
CA TYR A 14 16.81 -5.37 5.19
C TYR A 14 16.22 -4.95 6.54
N TRP A 15 14.91 -4.78 6.59
CA TRP A 15 14.17 -4.64 7.84
C TRP A 15 13.52 -5.94 8.22
N ARG A 16 13.50 -6.24 9.52
CA ARG A 16 12.85 -7.42 10.07
C ARG A 16 11.88 -7.03 11.18
N LEU A 17 10.65 -7.49 11.07
CA LEU A 17 9.68 -7.53 12.15
C LEU A 17 9.59 -8.98 12.62
N ARG A 18 10.00 -9.22 13.86
CA ARG A 18 10.04 -10.58 14.44
C ARG A 18 8.63 -11.01 14.83
N GLU A 19 8.39 -12.30 14.78
CA GLU A 19 7.18 -12.94 15.27
C GLU A 19 7.60 -13.86 16.43
N PRO A 20 7.41 -13.41 17.69
CA PRO A 20 7.66 -14.21 18.88
C PRO A 20 6.41 -14.98 19.32
N SER A 21 6.60 -16.06 20.08
CA SER A 21 5.53 -16.89 20.64
C SER A 21 4.76 -16.25 21.82
N SER A 22 4.55 -14.94 21.76
CA SER A 22 3.93 -14.10 22.78
C SER A 22 3.38 -12.84 22.11
N ILE A 23 2.35 -12.22 22.70
CA ILE A 23 1.71 -11.04 22.09
C ILE A 23 2.75 -9.96 21.80
N SER A 24 2.84 -9.52 20.55
CA SER A 24 3.73 -8.45 20.14
C SER A 24 3.11 -7.55 19.08
N ASP A 25 3.56 -6.30 19.05
CA ASP A 25 3.12 -5.28 18.10
C ASP A 25 4.33 -4.42 17.69
N SER A 26 4.95 -4.78 16.58
CA SER A 26 6.19 -4.17 16.08
C SER A 26 5.92 -3.36 14.83
N VAL A 27 6.58 -2.21 14.71
CA VAL A 27 6.37 -1.29 13.59
C VAL A 27 7.67 -0.82 12.94
N LEU A 28 7.61 -0.65 11.62
CA LEU A 28 8.58 0.07 10.80
C LEU A 28 7.85 1.24 10.12
N THR A 29 8.16 2.47 10.54
CA THR A 29 7.49 3.68 10.05
C THR A 29 8.42 4.50 9.16
N SER A 30 7.92 4.99 8.04
CA SER A 30 8.64 5.95 7.19
C SER A 30 8.74 7.32 7.88
N PRO A 31 9.66 8.20 7.45
CA PRO A 31 9.51 9.63 7.67
C PRO A 31 8.20 10.14 7.07
N THR A 32 7.75 11.33 7.47
CA THR A 32 6.69 12.05 6.76
C THR A 32 7.21 12.49 5.39
N LEU A 33 6.45 12.13 4.36
CA LEU A 33 6.67 12.45 2.96
C LEU A 33 5.66 13.52 2.52
N ASN A 34 5.99 14.25 1.47
CA ASN A 34 5.09 15.22 0.87
C ASN A 34 4.61 14.70 -0.47
N TYR A 35 3.30 14.80 -0.71
CA TYR A 35 2.72 14.56 -2.02
C TYR A 35 2.96 15.76 -2.91
N THR A 36 3.94 15.64 -3.81
CA THR A 36 4.44 16.74 -4.64
C THR A 36 3.74 16.87 -5.99
N ALA A 37 2.83 15.94 -6.33
CA ALA A 37 2.07 16.08 -7.57
C ALA A 37 1.11 17.27 -7.48
N THR A 38 0.90 17.93 -8.61
CA THR A 38 0.08 19.14 -8.73
C THR A 38 -1.42 18.82 -8.90
N THR A 39 -1.77 17.55 -9.10
CA THR A 39 -3.14 17.06 -9.25
C THR A 39 -3.41 15.94 -8.25
N THR A 40 -4.69 15.70 -7.94
CA THR A 40 -5.14 14.53 -7.18
C THR A 40 -4.79 13.26 -7.94
N GLY A 41 -4.24 12.26 -7.24
CA GLY A 41 -3.84 11.00 -7.85
C GLY A 41 -3.37 9.96 -6.84
N PRO A 42 -3.15 8.72 -7.29
CA PRO A 42 -2.65 7.67 -6.42
C PRO A 42 -1.14 7.81 -6.17
N VAL A 43 -0.69 7.17 -5.10
CA VAL A 43 0.72 6.83 -4.88
C VAL A 43 0.86 5.33 -4.98
N THR A 44 1.70 4.87 -5.89
CA THR A 44 2.05 3.46 -6.04
C THR A 44 3.16 3.12 -5.06
N LEU A 45 2.86 2.22 -4.11
CA LEU A 45 3.82 1.60 -3.20
C LEU A 45 4.27 0.27 -3.80
N SER A 46 5.58 0.06 -3.91
CA SER A 46 6.18 -1.24 -4.22
C SER A 46 7.23 -1.60 -3.18
N PHE A 47 7.26 -2.85 -2.75
CA PHE A 47 8.26 -3.34 -1.80
C PHE A 47 8.52 -4.83 -2.03
N TRP A 48 9.76 -5.23 -1.80
CA TRP A 48 10.13 -6.63 -1.75
C TRP A 48 9.98 -7.14 -0.33
N HIS A 49 9.40 -8.32 -0.18
CA HIS A 49 9.29 -8.96 1.12
C HIS A 49 9.29 -10.48 1.05
N LYS A 50 9.56 -11.11 2.19
CA LYS A 50 9.27 -12.52 2.46
C LYS A 50 8.77 -12.64 3.89
N PHE A 51 7.85 -13.56 4.13
CA PHE A 51 7.21 -13.68 5.43
C PHE A 51 6.85 -15.12 5.77
N GLY A 52 6.87 -15.41 7.07
CA GLY A 52 6.34 -16.63 7.66
C GLY A 52 5.69 -16.29 9.00
N PHE A 53 4.37 -16.39 9.06
CA PHE A 53 3.52 -16.08 10.20
C PHE A 53 2.71 -17.31 10.63
N GLU A 54 2.26 -17.37 11.89
CA GLU A 54 1.37 -18.42 12.34
C GLU A 54 -0.02 -18.31 11.69
N PHE A 55 -0.55 -19.45 11.26
CA PHE A 55 -1.82 -19.58 10.55
C PHE A 55 -2.41 -20.97 10.75
N SER A 56 -3.70 -21.13 10.47
CA SER A 56 -4.42 -22.41 10.59
C SER A 56 -4.73 -23.06 9.25
N ASP A 57 -5.13 -22.26 8.27
CA ASP A 57 -5.48 -22.68 6.91
C ASP A 57 -5.22 -21.55 5.92
N ASP A 58 -5.52 -21.77 4.65
CA ASP A 58 -5.25 -20.84 3.54
C ASP A 58 -5.99 -19.49 3.62
N SER A 59 -6.85 -19.28 4.63
CA SER A 59 -7.67 -18.07 4.78
C SER A 59 -7.64 -17.45 6.18
N VAL A 60 -7.26 -18.22 7.21
CA VAL A 60 -7.23 -17.78 8.61
C VAL A 60 -5.80 -17.78 9.17
N GLY A 61 -5.31 -16.58 9.49
CA GLY A 61 -4.05 -16.33 10.19
C GLY A 61 -4.24 -16.08 11.68
N PHE A 62 -3.20 -16.29 12.47
CA PHE A 62 -3.14 -15.89 13.89
C PHE A 62 -2.20 -14.69 14.06
N ASP A 63 -1.08 -14.72 13.35
CA ASP A 63 -0.14 -13.61 13.25
C ASP A 63 -0.16 -13.01 11.86
N GLY A 64 0.33 -11.79 11.73
CA GLY A 64 0.46 -11.21 10.40
C GLY A 64 1.12 -9.86 10.33
N GLY A 65 1.27 -9.43 9.08
CA GLY A 65 1.81 -8.14 8.68
C GLY A 65 0.78 -7.31 7.93
N ILE A 66 0.59 -6.06 8.34
CA ILE A 66 -0.23 -5.08 7.61
C ILE A 66 0.62 -3.86 7.21
N VAL A 67 0.22 -3.22 6.12
CA VAL A 67 0.66 -1.89 5.74
C VAL A 67 -0.43 -0.89 6.13
N GLU A 68 -0.03 0.17 6.80
CA GLU A 68 -0.90 1.26 7.23
C GLU A 68 -0.46 2.57 6.60
N LEU A 69 -1.44 3.43 6.33
CA LEU A 69 -1.26 4.77 5.77
C LEU A 69 -1.76 5.80 6.78
N GLN A 70 -1.03 6.91 6.86
CA GLN A 70 -1.45 8.13 7.54
C GLN A 70 -1.36 9.29 6.54
N ILE A 71 -2.42 10.09 6.43
CA ILE A 71 -2.46 11.32 5.63
C ILE A 71 -2.67 12.50 6.57
N ASN A 72 -1.89 13.58 6.38
CA ASN A 72 -1.98 14.84 7.11
C ASN A 72 -1.97 14.71 8.63
N GLY A 73 -1.16 13.76 9.14
CA GLY A 73 -1.06 13.49 10.58
C GLY A 73 -2.32 12.87 11.21
N GLY A 74 -3.24 12.34 10.40
CA GLY A 74 -4.46 11.67 10.86
C GLY A 74 -4.22 10.33 11.57
N ALA A 75 -5.28 9.55 11.77
CA ALA A 75 -5.14 8.19 12.30
C ALA A 75 -4.45 7.26 11.29
N TRP A 76 -3.69 6.28 11.79
CA TRP A 76 -3.20 5.17 10.98
C TRP A 76 -4.35 4.26 10.58
N SER A 77 -4.43 3.91 9.30
CA SER A 77 -5.43 2.96 8.78
C SER A 77 -4.78 1.89 7.93
N ASN A 78 -5.18 0.63 8.13
CA ASN A 78 -4.80 -0.47 7.25
C ASN A 78 -5.27 -0.17 5.81
N ILE A 79 -4.36 -0.32 4.83
CA ILE A 79 -4.67 -0.04 3.42
C ILE A 79 -5.66 -1.04 2.82
N GLY A 80 -5.83 -2.20 3.46
CA GLY A 80 -6.77 -3.25 3.07
C GLY A 80 -6.29 -4.09 1.88
N ALA A 81 -6.86 -5.29 1.74
CA ALA A 81 -6.48 -6.22 0.67
C ALA A 81 -6.73 -5.64 -0.73
N GLY A 82 -7.79 -4.84 -0.90
CA GLY A 82 -8.17 -4.24 -2.18
C GLY A 82 -7.23 -3.14 -2.70
N ALA A 83 -6.28 -2.66 -1.89
CA ALA A 83 -5.27 -1.72 -2.36
C ALA A 83 -4.18 -2.40 -3.20
N PHE A 84 -3.98 -3.71 -3.04
CA PHE A 84 -2.91 -4.43 -3.72
C PHE A 84 -3.32 -4.86 -5.14
N THR A 85 -2.48 -4.53 -6.11
CA THR A 85 -2.60 -4.98 -7.50
C THR A 85 -1.73 -6.21 -7.77
N THR A 86 -0.71 -6.44 -6.94
CA THR A 86 0.20 -7.59 -7.02
C THR A 86 0.50 -8.10 -5.62
N ASN A 87 0.40 -9.42 -5.41
CA ASN A 87 0.78 -10.13 -4.18
C ASN A 87 0.23 -9.49 -2.90
N GLY A 88 -1.08 -9.29 -2.82
CA GLY A 88 -1.73 -8.68 -1.64
C GLY A 88 -1.89 -9.60 -0.43
N TYR A 89 -2.63 -9.10 0.55
CA TYR A 89 -3.00 -9.87 1.75
C TYR A 89 -3.68 -11.19 1.41
N THR A 90 -3.35 -12.21 2.19
CA THR A 90 -3.74 -13.61 1.92
C THR A 90 -4.75 -14.14 2.93
N HIS A 91 -4.78 -13.61 4.16
CA HIS A 91 -5.61 -14.14 5.24
C HIS A 91 -6.35 -13.03 5.99
N THR A 92 -7.36 -13.42 6.77
CA THR A 92 -7.90 -12.61 7.87
C THR A 92 -7.35 -13.13 9.19
N ILE A 93 -6.91 -12.22 10.06
CA ILE A 93 -6.38 -12.58 11.37
C ILE A 93 -7.54 -12.92 12.33
N SER A 94 -7.43 -14.04 13.03
CA SER A 94 -8.39 -14.44 14.05
C SER A 94 -8.45 -13.41 15.19
N SER A 95 -9.66 -13.10 15.65
CA SER A 95 -9.88 -12.25 16.82
C SER A 95 -9.82 -13.02 18.16
N SER A 96 -9.60 -14.34 18.12
CA SER A 96 -9.74 -15.20 19.31
C SER A 96 -8.45 -15.37 20.12
N PHE A 97 -7.30 -14.97 19.60
CA PHE A 97 -5.98 -15.28 20.18
C PHE A 97 -5.16 -14.06 20.60
N SER A 98 -5.83 -12.91 20.75
CA SER A 98 -5.25 -11.65 21.24
C SER A 98 -4.20 -10.99 20.33
N SER A 99 -4.12 -11.38 19.06
CA SER A 99 -3.32 -10.68 18.06
C SER A 99 -3.77 -9.20 17.96
N PRO A 100 -2.85 -8.22 18.06
CA PRO A 100 -3.16 -6.79 17.98
C PRO A 100 -3.85 -6.31 16.70
N ILE A 101 -3.89 -7.15 15.67
CA ILE A 101 -4.55 -6.91 14.38
C ILE A 101 -5.71 -7.87 14.11
N GLY A 102 -6.25 -8.52 15.16
CA GLY A 102 -7.39 -9.43 15.06
C GLY A 102 -8.58 -8.83 14.29
N GLY A 103 -9.13 -9.63 13.37
CA GLY A 103 -10.22 -9.25 12.46
C GLY A 103 -9.78 -8.50 11.20
N GLN A 104 -8.50 -8.15 11.05
CA GLN A 104 -8.01 -7.45 9.86
C GLN A 104 -7.52 -8.43 8.79
N SER A 105 -7.68 -8.04 7.52
CA SER A 105 -6.95 -8.67 6.42
C SER A 105 -5.46 -8.33 6.51
N ALA A 106 -4.60 -9.33 6.34
CA ALA A 106 -3.16 -9.19 6.48
C ALA A 106 -2.38 -10.17 5.60
N PHE A 107 -1.07 -9.91 5.46
CA PHE A 107 -0.13 -10.96 5.10
C PHE A 107 -0.05 -11.95 6.27
N SER A 108 -0.36 -13.21 6.01
CA SER A 108 -0.18 -14.31 6.98
C SER A 108 0.17 -15.60 6.24
N GLY A 109 0.53 -16.63 7.01
CA GLY A 109 1.13 -17.85 6.50
C GLY A 109 2.52 -17.63 5.94
N ASN A 110 2.91 -18.43 4.95
CA ASN A 110 4.21 -18.35 4.29
C ASN A 110 4.08 -17.68 2.93
N SER A 111 4.97 -16.74 2.61
CA SER A 111 5.08 -16.24 1.23
C SER A 111 5.54 -17.36 0.27
N PRO A 112 5.20 -17.31 -1.03
CA PRO A 112 5.63 -18.31 -2.00
C PRO A 112 7.13 -18.62 -1.92
N GLY A 113 7.48 -19.90 -1.85
CA GLY A 113 8.87 -20.36 -1.75
C GLY A 113 9.51 -20.20 -0.36
N PHE A 114 8.81 -19.65 0.63
CA PHE A 114 9.30 -19.57 2.00
C PHE A 114 9.16 -20.92 2.72
N THR A 115 10.25 -21.69 2.79
CA THR A 115 10.34 -22.90 3.60
C THR A 115 10.95 -22.57 4.97
N THR A 116 10.59 -23.34 6.00
CA THR A 116 10.83 -23.07 7.44
C THR A 116 12.29 -23.06 7.90
N SER A 117 13.24 -22.85 7.00
CA SER A 117 14.65 -22.65 7.33
C SER A 117 15.28 -21.71 6.29
N ASP A 118 15.49 -20.45 6.68
CA ASP A 118 16.49 -19.55 6.08
C ASP A 118 16.58 -19.62 4.54
N SER A 119 15.44 -19.62 3.83
CA SER A 119 15.46 -19.57 2.37
C SER A 119 15.91 -18.16 1.97
N THR A 120 17.18 -18.09 1.57
CA THR A 120 17.94 -16.90 1.22
C THR A 120 17.52 -16.28 -0.12
N THR A 121 16.54 -16.85 -0.84
CA THR A 121 16.30 -16.49 -2.25
C THR A 121 14.87 -16.20 -2.67
N ASN A 122 13.85 -16.43 -1.84
CA ASN A 122 12.45 -16.32 -2.28
C ASN A 122 11.76 -15.06 -1.76
N TRP A 123 12.20 -13.91 -2.26
CA TRP A 123 11.52 -12.63 -2.09
C TRP A 123 10.38 -12.51 -3.13
N ILE A 124 9.25 -11.94 -2.71
CA ILE A 124 8.16 -11.54 -3.61
C ILE A 124 8.05 -10.02 -3.65
N ASN A 125 7.57 -9.48 -4.77
CA ASN A 125 7.28 -8.06 -4.89
C ASN A 125 5.78 -7.81 -4.72
N SER A 126 5.42 -6.87 -3.86
CA SER A 126 4.04 -6.45 -3.65
C SER A 126 3.85 -5.03 -4.12
N ILE A 127 2.76 -4.79 -4.84
CA ILE A 127 2.42 -3.49 -5.41
C ILE A 127 1.03 -3.10 -4.91
N ALA A 128 0.93 -1.91 -4.33
CA ALA A 128 -0.31 -1.34 -3.84
C ALA A 128 -0.56 0.07 -4.39
N MET A 129 -1.79 0.35 -4.77
CA MET A 129 -2.25 1.68 -5.17
C MET A 129 -2.91 2.37 -3.97
N LEU A 130 -2.23 3.36 -3.42
CA LEU A 130 -2.72 4.18 -2.33
C LEU A 130 -3.48 5.37 -2.91
N ASN A 131 -4.75 5.53 -2.54
CA ASN A 131 -5.62 6.55 -3.11
C ASN A 131 -5.93 7.65 -2.09
N GLY A 132 -6.47 8.77 -2.58
CA GLY A 132 -6.99 9.85 -1.73
C GLY A 132 -6.03 11.03 -1.50
N PHE A 133 -4.89 11.06 -2.20
CA PHE A 133 -3.95 12.18 -2.10
C PHE A 133 -4.39 13.38 -2.95
N VAL A 134 -4.28 14.57 -2.38
CA VAL A 134 -4.41 15.85 -3.06
C VAL A 134 -3.12 16.66 -2.95
N ALA A 135 -2.92 17.61 -3.87
CA ALA A 135 -1.73 18.44 -3.90
C ALA A 135 -1.48 19.12 -2.55
N GLY A 136 -0.26 18.96 -2.02
CA GLY A 136 0.14 19.52 -0.73
C GLY A 136 -0.10 18.62 0.49
N ASP A 137 -0.70 17.43 0.31
CA ASP A 137 -0.81 16.46 1.39
C ASP A 137 0.57 16.03 1.90
N SER A 138 0.62 15.76 3.20
CA SER A 138 1.72 15.02 3.82
C SER A 138 1.24 13.61 4.15
N PHE A 139 2.13 12.63 4.10
CA PHE A 139 1.76 11.25 4.40
C PHE A 139 2.92 10.44 4.95
N ALA A 140 2.60 9.35 5.63
CA ALA A 140 3.58 8.38 6.09
C ALA A 140 3.01 6.97 5.94
N ILE A 141 3.90 6.00 5.75
CA ILE A 141 3.56 4.59 5.63
C ILE A 141 4.21 3.83 6.79
N ARG A 142 3.51 2.82 7.29
CA ARG A 142 4.00 1.94 8.34
C ARG A 142 3.75 0.50 8.00
N PHE A 143 4.78 -0.33 8.14
CA PHE A 143 4.63 -1.78 8.18
C PHE A 143 4.47 -2.17 9.65
N ARG A 144 3.42 -2.92 9.97
CA ARG A 144 3.08 -3.36 11.32
C ARG A 144 2.99 -4.87 11.34
N GLY A 145 3.83 -5.51 12.14
CA GLY A 145 3.84 -6.95 12.38
C GLY A 145 3.30 -7.23 13.77
N ALA A 146 2.40 -8.20 13.88
CA ALA A 146 1.70 -8.50 15.11
C ALA A 146 1.64 -10.02 15.33
N SER A 147 1.90 -10.44 16.57
CA SER A 147 1.83 -11.84 16.99
C SER A 147 0.81 -12.05 18.11
N ASP A 148 0.27 -13.25 18.16
CA ASP A 148 -0.68 -13.73 19.13
C ASP A 148 0.03 -14.25 20.41
N SER A 149 -0.69 -14.95 21.28
CA SER A 149 -0.16 -15.43 22.56
C SER A 149 0.77 -16.67 22.50
N SER A 150 1.03 -17.25 21.33
CA SER A 150 1.75 -18.52 21.18
C SER A 150 2.54 -18.66 19.87
N VAL A 151 3.18 -19.82 19.66
CA VAL A 151 3.88 -20.29 18.44
C VAL A 151 4.67 -19.24 17.65
N SER A 152 5.99 -19.33 17.71
CA SER A 152 6.86 -18.48 16.87
C SER A 152 7.15 -19.08 15.49
N LYS A 153 7.30 -18.19 14.52
CA LYS A 153 7.78 -18.36 13.15
C LYS A 153 8.87 -17.33 12.87
N ASN A 154 9.13 -17.07 11.60
CA ASN A 154 10.26 -16.25 11.17
C ASN A 154 9.91 -14.75 11.18
N GLY A 155 8.63 -14.40 11.07
CA GLY A 155 8.15 -13.03 10.94
C GLY A 155 8.30 -12.49 9.52
N TRP A 156 8.54 -11.19 9.41
CA TRP A 156 8.48 -10.45 8.15
C TRP A 156 9.79 -9.75 7.85
N LEU A 157 10.37 -10.06 6.68
CA LEU A 157 11.53 -9.36 6.14
C LEU A 157 11.07 -8.48 4.98
N ILE A 158 11.51 -7.23 4.97
CA ILE A 158 11.11 -6.19 4.03
C ILE A 158 12.36 -5.52 3.48
N ASP A 159 12.38 -5.24 2.18
CA ASP A 159 13.48 -4.59 1.48
C ASP A 159 12.94 -3.77 0.29
N GLU A 160 13.78 -2.89 -0.26
CA GLU A 160 13.52 -2.14 -1.49
C GLU A 160 12.13 -1.47 -1.56
N ILE A 161 11.79 -0.71 -0.52
CA ILE A 161 10.54 0.06 -0.47
C ILE A 161 10.67 1.27 -1.40
N SER A 162 9.71 1.40 -2.33
CA SER A 162 9.64 2.51 -3.28
C SER A 162 8.22 3.09 -3.35
N LEU A 163 8.16 4.40 -3.56
CA LEU A 163 6.92 5.15 -3.70
C LEU A 163 7.01 6.02 -4.94
N THR A 164 6.02 5.89 -5.81
CA THR A 164 5.90 6.70 -7.03
C THR A 164 4.53 7.36 -7.05
N ALA A 165 4.50 8.69 -7.13
CA ALA A 165 3.25 9.41 -7.35
C ALA A 165 2.92 9.38 -8.85
N ASP A 166 1.79 8.78 -9.21
CA ASP A 166 1.30 8.82 -10.57
C ASP A 166 0.48 10.11 -10.73
N ALA A 167 1.07 11.14 -11.33
CA ALA A 167 0.31 12.31 -11.73
C ALA A 167 -0.71 11.86 -12.79
N ALA A 168 -2.00 11.92 -12.48
CA ALA A 168 -3.02 11.74 -13.50
C ALA A 168 -2.77 12.77 -14.61
N PRO A 169 -2.81 12.38 -15.90
CA PRO A 169 -2.73 13.35 -16.98
C PRO A 169 -3.83 14.38 -16.76
N VAL A 170 -3.47 15.66 -16.68
CA VAL A 170 -4.44 16.75 -16.64
C VAL A 170 -5.31 16.59 -17.88
N PRO A 171 -6.62 16.34 -17.79
CA PRO A 171 -7.46 16.44 -18.97
C PRO A 171 -7.33 17.88 -19.45
N GLU A 172 -6.75 18.06 -20.64
CA GLU A 172 -6.75 19.36 -21.32
C GLU A 172 -8.15 19.96 -21.20
N PRO A 173 -8.30 21.23 -20.81
CA PRO A 173 -9.62 21.81 -20.67
C PRO A 173 -10.34 21.64 -22.01
N MET A 174 -11.44 20.88 -22.03
CA MET A 174 -12.27 20.75 -23.22
C MET A 174 -12.76 22.16 -23.56
N SER A 175 -12.18 22.75 -24.60
CA SER A 175 -12.69 23.99 -25.18
C SER A 175 -14.09 23.72 -25.67
N MET A 176 -15.09 24.16 -24.89
CA MET A 176 -16.44 24.37 -25.41
C MET A 176 -16.34 25.51 -26.41
N LEU A 177 -16.25 25.16 -27.69
CA LEU A 177 -16.42 26.13 -28.77
C LEU A 177 -17.87 26.62 -28.70
N ALA A 178 -18.11 27.76 -28.05
CA ALA A 178 -19.35 28.48 -28.23
C ALA A 178 -19.40 28.91 -29.70
N LEU A 179 -20.19 28.21 -30.53
CA LEU A 179 -20.56 28.67 -31.86
C LEU A 179 -21.44 29.91 -31.70
N GLY A 180 -20.79 31.06 -31.50
CA GLY A 180 -21.40 32.36 -31.67
C GLY A 180 -21.66 32.59 -33.15
N ILE A 181 -22.88 32.32 -33.61
CA ILE A 181 -23.35 32.84 -34.89
C ILE A 181 -23.74 34.30 -34.65
N GLY A 182 -22.78 35.20 -34.84
CA GLY A 182 -23.05 36.62 -34.99
C GLY A 182 -23.23 36.97 -36.46
N ALA A 183 -24.32 37.64 -36.81
CA ALA A 183 -24.34 38.64 -37.88
C ALA A 183 -25.62 39.50 -37.81
N LEU A 184 -25.45 40.73 -37.33
CA LEU A 184 -26.35 41.85 -37.56
C LEU A 184 -26.17 42.31 -39.02
N GLY A 185 -27.26 42.44 -39.80
CA GLY A 185 -27.21 42.87 -41.21
C GLY A 185 -28.53 43.45 -41.74
N VAL A 186 -28.69 44.77 -41.54
CA VAL A 186 -29.36 45.82 -42.35
C VAL A 186 -30.68 45.54 -43.12
N PHE A 187 -31.68 46.41 -42.88
CA PHE A 187 -32.97 46.58 -43.57
C PHE A 187 -32.86 46.97 -45.07
N ALA A 188 -33.71 46.40 -45.95
CA ALA A 188 -34.37 47.14 -47.05
C ALA A 188 -35.63 46.45 -47.65
N LYS A 189 -36.67 47.29 -47.77
CA LYS A 189 -38.04 47.20 -48.31
C LYS A 189 -38.24 46.56 -49.72
N LYS A 190 -39.33 45.80 -49.91
CA LYS A 190 -40.18 45.90 -51.12
C LYS A 190 -41.65 45.55 -50.82
N ARG A 191 -42.56 46.50 -51.10
CA ARG A 191 -44.03 46.35 -51.11
C ARG A 191 -44.53 46.17 -52.55
N ARG A 192 -45.69 45.51 -52.66
CA ARG A 192 -46.65 45.35 -53.80
C ARG A 192 -46.36 44.19 -54.75
N ARG A 193 -47.35 43.41 -55.19
CA ARG A 193 -48.81 43.59 -55.19
C ARG A 193 -49.53 42.52 -54.37
#